data_AF-A0A498LK47-F1
#
_entry.id   AF-A0A498LK47-F1
#
_cell.length_a   1.000
_cell.length_b   1.000
_cell.length_c   1.000
_cell.angle_alpha   90.00
_cell.angle_beta   90.00
_cell.angle_gamma   90.00
#
_symmetry.space_group_name_H-M   'P 1'
#
loop_
_entity.id
_entity.type
_entity.pdbx_description
1 polymer ?
#
loop_
_entity_poly.entity_id
_entity_poly.type
_entity_poly.pdbx_seq_one_letter_code
_entity_poly.pdbx_strand_id
1 'polypeptide(L)'
;MSTDFRISTHAQYNSRTLASAAFFMRMRCSYNDSTQVAKNDACVPDQYFIQEDSGEVRNNPKRSCQFNRTMLGSCSGLQDRTYGYQDGKPCVLIKLNRVNYSQPLVAVKFLDLSFNTDFNVECKINSSTQFKISERDKFAGRVIFKLRINKE
;
A
#
# COMPACT_ATOMS: atom_id res chain seq x y z
N MET A 1 -18.20 -8.23 12.35
CA MET A 1 -16.75 -8.46 12.55
C MET A 1 -16.03 -7.22 12.00
N SER A 2 -15.64 -6.27 12.86
CA SER A 2 -14.98 -5.03 12.45
C SER A 2 -13.64 -5.39 11.80
N THR A 3 -13.48 -5.09 10.52
CA THR A 3 -12.17 -5.17 9.86
C THR A 3 -11.49 -3.84 10.07
N ASP A 4 -10.73 -3.73 11.15
CA ASP A 4 -9.95 -2.52 11.41
C ASP A 4 -8.77 -2.49 10.42
N PHE A 5 -8.94 -1.72 9.34
CA PHE A 5 -7.88 -1.47 8.37
C PHE A 5 -7.06 -0.25 8.82
N ARG A 6 -5.78 -0.46 9.12
CA ARG A 6 -4.85 0.64 9.44
C ARG A 6 -4.05 1.02 8.19
N ILE A 7 -4.19 2.25 7.71
CA ILE A 7 -3.41 2.70 6.56
C ILE A 7 -2.03 3.16 7.02
N SER A 8 -0.97 2.64 6.42
CA SER A 8 0.40 3.11 6.65
C SER A 8 1.01 3.64 5.35
N THR A 9 1.64 4.81 5.43
CA THR A 9 2.49 5.37 4.39
C THR A 9 3.95 5.15 4.72
N HIS A 10 4.74 4.78 3.71
CA HIS A 10 6.19 4.78 3.80
C HIS A 10 6.73 5.80 2.80
N ALA A 11 6.52 7.08 3.12
CA ALA A 11 6.76 8.20 2.20
C ALA A 11 8.15 8.87 2.36
N GLN A 12 9.07 8.34 3.16
CA GLN A 12 10.40 8.93 3.32
C GLN A 12 11.41 8.22 2.41
N TYR A 13 11.54 8.63 1.15
CA TYR A 13 12.77 8.40 0.39
C TYR A 13 13.68 9.60 0.62
N ASN A 14 14.71 9.39 1.41
CA ASN A 14 15.87 10.25 1.46
C ASN A 14 17.02 9.33 1.09
N SER A 15 17.87 9.72 0.12
CA SER A 15 18.92 8.86 -0.47
C SER A 15 19.87 8.25 0.57
N ARG A 16 19.88 8.80 1.78
CA ARG A 16 20.66 8.34 2.94
C ARG A 16 19.89 7.46 3.94
N THR A 17 18.59 7.19 3.73
CA THR A 17 17.72 6.58 4.75
C THR A 17 17.47 5.12 4.47
N LEU A 18 18.02 4.25 5.31
CA LEU A 18 17.88 2.78 5.20
C LEU A 18 16.41 2.30 5.24
N ALA A 19 15.51 3.07 5.85
CA ALA A 19 14.10 2.71 6.01
C ALA A 19 13.31 2.67 4.67
N SER A 20 13.58 3.58 3.73
CA SER A 20 12.96 3.59 2.39
C SER A 20 13.46 2.42 1.55
N ALA A 21 14.78 2.19 1.55
CA ALA A 21 15.40 1.09 0.82
C ALA A 21 14.91 -0.28 1.33
N ALA A 22 14.81 -0.46 2.65
CA ALA A 22 14.28 -1.67 3.26
C ALA A 22 12.80 -1.92 2.92
N PHE A 23 11.99 -0.86 2.81
CA PHE A 23 10.59 -0.97 2.42
C PHE A 23 10.43 -1.41 0.95
N PHE A 24 11.12 -0.75 0.02
CA PHE A 24 11.07 -1.13 -1.40
C PHE A 24 11.70 -2.50 -1.66
N MET A 25 12.70 -2.91 -0.87
CA MET A 25 13.26 -4.25 -0.90
C MET A 25 12.24 -5.30 -0.41
N ARG A 26 11.54 -5.04 0.71
CA ARG A 26 10.46 -5.91 1.19
C ARG A 26 9.32 -6.02 0.20
N MET A 27 8.94 -4.93 -0.46
CA MET A 27 7.94 -4.95 -1.52
C MET A 27 8.35 -5.88 -2.66
N ARG A 28 9.60 -5.80 -3.15
CA ARG A 28 10.10 -6.68 -4.20
C ARG A 28 10.03 -8.16 -3.83
N CYS A 29 10.31 -8.52 -2.58
CA CYS A 29 10.32 -9.91 -2.13
C CYS A 29 8.92 -10.45 -1.80
N SER A 30 8.05 -9.64 -1.19
CA SER A 30 6.70 -10.06 -0.78
C SER A 30 5.69 -10.07 -1.92
N TYR A 31 5.90 -9.27 -2.96
CA TYR A 31 5.03 -9.19 -4.15
C TYR A 31 5.73 -9.74 -5.39
N ASN A 32 6.55 -10.78 -5.21
CA ASN A 32 7.07 -11.54 -6.33
C ASN A 32 6.01 -12.54 -6.82
N ASP A 33 5.81 -12.65 -8.13
CA ASP A 33 4.76 -13.48 -8.75
C ASP A 33 4.76 -14.92 -8.22
N SER A 34 5.93 -15.55 -8.11
CA SER A 34 6.06 -16.91 -7.58
C SER A 34 5.64 -17.03 -6.11
N THR A 35 5.94 -16.01 -5.29
CA THR A 35 5.48 -15.95 -3.89
C THR A 35 4.00 -15.62 -3.77
N GLN A 36 3.45 -14.84 -4.71
CA GLN A 36 2.03 -14.50 -4.75
C GLN A 36 1.20 -15.73 -5.13
N VAL A 37 1.59 -16.46 -6.17
CA VAL A 37 0.91 -17.71 -6.57
C VAL A 37 0.98 -18.77 -5.47
N ALA A 38 2.10 -18.85 -4.73
CA ALA A 38 2.24 -19.83 -3.65
C ALA A 38 1.37 -19.52 -2.41
N LYS A 39 1.07 -18.24 -2.15
CA LYS A 39 0.42 -17.80 -0.90
C LYS A 39 -1.00 -17.26 -1.07
N ASN A 40 -1.38 -16.85 -2.27
CA ASN A 40 -2.60 -16.10 -2.58
C ASN A 40 -3.32 -16.72 -3.79
N ASP A 41 -4.63 -16.50 -3.90
CA ASP A 41 -5.47 -17.04 -4.96
C ASP A 41 -5.79 -15.99 -6.03
N ALA A 42 -6.07 -16.46 -7.25
CA ALA A 42 -6.57 -15.60 -8.32
C ALA A 42 -8.03 -15.24 -8.03
N CYS A 43 -8.29 -13.99 -7.66
CA CYS A 43 -9.64 -13.49 -7.39
C CYS A 43 -10.28 -12.93 -8.67
N VAL A 44 -11.61 -13.05 -8.73
CA VAL A 44 -12.42 -12.35 -9.73
C VAL A 44 -12.58 -10.88 -9.28
N PRO A 45 -12.34 -9.89 -10.17
CA PRO A 45 -12.58 -8.48 -9.87
C PRO A 45 -14.03 -8.19 -9.48
N ASP A 46 -14.24 -7.11 -8.71
CA ASP A 46 -15.56 -6.60 -8.29
C ASP A 46 -16.45 -7.59 -7.51
N GLN A 47 -15.86 -8.67 -7.00
CA GLN A 47 -16.54 -9.65 -6.17
C GLN A 47 -15.90 -9.75 -4.80
N TYR A 48 -16.73 -9.93 -3.77
CA TYR A 48 -16.23 -10.19 -2.43
C TYR A 48 -15.60 -11.59 -2.38
N PHE A 49 -14.32 -11.66 -2.01
CA PHE A 49 -13.64 -12.92 -1.75
C PHE A 49 -13.91 -13.39 -0.31
N ILE A 50 -15.12 -13.88 -0.08
CA ILE A 50 -15.57 -14.37 1.23
C ILE A 50 -15.02 -15.78 1.43
N GLN A 51 -14.30 -15.99 2.53
CA GLN A 51 -13.81 -17.29 2.95
C GLN A 51 -14.41 -17.63 4.30
N GLU A 52 -15.24 -18.67 4.31
CA GLU A 52 -15.86 -19.20 5.52
C GLU A 52 -14.78 -19.81 6.44
N ASP A 53 -15.03 -19.79 7.75
CA ASP A 53 -14.13 -20.40 8.72
C ASP A 53 -14.33 -21.93 8.71
N SER A 54 -13.25 -22.69 8.54
CA SER A 54 -13.28 -24.16 8.53
C SER A 54 -13.30 -24.71 9.96
N GLY A 55 -14.49 -24.88 10.55
CA GLY A 55 -14.65 -25.56 11.85
C GLY A 55 -14.04 -24.81 13.04
N GLU A 56 -13.34 -25.50 13.95
CA GLU A 56 -12.80 -24.94 15.21
C GLU A 56 -11.62 -23.96 15.00
N VAL A 57 -11.03 -23.90 13.80
CA VAL A 57 -9.88 -23.04 13.52
C VAL A 57 -10.31 -21.82 12.71
N ARG A 58 -10.58 -20.70 13.40
CA ARG A 58 -10.83 -19.42 12.72
C ARG A 58 -9.57 -18.95 11.98
N ASN A 59 -9.76 -18.42 10.78
CA ASN A 59 -8.69 -17.80 9.98
C ASN A 59 -7.49 -18.70 9.58
N ASN A 60 -7.67 -20.01 9.34
CA ASN A 60 -6.53 -20.87 8.96
C ASN A 60 -6.79 -21.87 7.82
N PRO A 61 -6.09 -21.79 6.69
CA PRO A 61 -5.42 -20.61 6.12
C PRO A 61 -6.36 -19.89 5.15
N LYS A 62 -6.78 -18.67 5.49
CA LYS A 62 -7.41 -17.83 4.46
C LYS A 62 -6.33 -17.27 3.54
N ARG A 63 -6.63 -17.15 2.26
CA ARG A 63 -5.73 -16.64 1.24
C ARG A 63 -6.14 -15.23 0.82
N SER A 64 -5.20 -14.41 0.42
CA SER A 64 -5.53 -13.12 -0.19
C SER A 64 -5.72 -13.28 -1.69
N CYS A 65 -6.22 -12.23 -2.34
CA CYS A 65 -6.11 -12.10 -3.78
C CYS A 65 -4.65 -11.84 -4.18
N GLN A 66 -4.22 -12.48 -5.26
CA GLN A 66 -2.92 -12.22 -5.88
C GLN A 66 -2.81 -10.75 -6.28
N PHE A 67 -1.64 -10.17 -6.03
CA PHE A 67 -1.30 -8.80 -6.40
C PHE A 67 -0.06 -8.79 -7.28
N ASN A 68 -0.25 -8.42 -8.54
CA ASN A 68 0.86 -8.32 -9.50
C ASN A 68 1.45 -6.93 -9.46
N ARG A 69 2.78 -6.83 -9.37
CA ARG A 69 3.47 -5.53 -9.32
C ARG A 69 3.22 -4.66 -10.55
N THR A 70 2.93 -5.28 -11.69
CA THR A 70 2.57 -4.59 -12.94
C THR A 70 1.32 -3.73 -12.80
N MET A 71 0.41 -4.05 -11.87
CA MET A 71 -0.78 -3.24 -11.57
C MET A 71 -0.45 -1.83 -11.06
N LEU A 72 0.77 -1.63 -10.53
CA LEU A 72 1.25 -0.32 -10.09
C LEU A 72 1.80 0.55 -11.24
N GLY A 73 1.79 0.04 -12.47
CA GLY A 73 2.26 0.76 -13.65
C GLY A 73 3.69 1.28 -13.49
N SER A 74 3.90 2.58 -13.72
CA SER A 74 5.22 3.21 -13.60
C SER A 74 5.82 3.17 -12.19
N CYS A 75 4.99 2.96 -11.16
CA CYS A 75 5.43 2.84 -9.76
C CYS A 75 5.76 1.40 -9.35
N SER A 76 5.75 0.45 -10.30
CA SER A 76 6.02 -0.96 -10.04
C SER A 76 7.46 -1.26 -9.62
N GLY A 77 8.40 -0.37 -9.94
CA GLY A 77 9.83 -0.61 -9.73
C GLY A 77 10.48 -1.55 -10.76
N LEU A 78 9.78 -1.82 -11.87
CA LEU A 78 10.27 -2.69 -12.96
C LEU A 78 11.10 -1.91 -14.00
N GLN A 79 10.60 -0.75 -14.42
CA GLN A 79 11.29 0.15 -15.36
C GLN A 79 12.19 1.14 -14.61
N ASP A 80 11.64 1.82 -13.60
CA ASP A 80 12.38 2.76 -12.77
C ASP A 80 12.47 2.24 -11.33
N ARG A 81 13.70 1.90 -10.91
CA ARG A 81 13.98 1.42 -9.54
C ARG A 81 14.00 2.53 -8.50
N THR A 82 13.97 3.78 -8.94
CA THR A 82 13.93 4.97 -8.08
C THR A 82 12.51 5.46 -7.86
N TYR A 83 11.49 4.78 -8.41
CA TYR A 83 10.07 5.06 -8.14
C TYR A 83 9.71 6.54 -8.34
N GLY A 84 10.30 7.19 -9.34
CA GLY A 84 10.10 8.59 -9.71
C GLY A 84 10.81 9.61 -8.80
N TYR A 85 11.56 9.17 -7.79
CA TYR A 85 12.26 10.08 -6.88
C TYR A 85 13.40 10.85 -7.55
N GLN A 86 14.10 10.26 -8.53
CA GLN A 86 15.15 10.95 -9.30
C GLN A 86 14.58 12.08 -10.18
N ASP A 87 13.39 11.86 -10.74
CA ASP A 87 12.75 12.81 -11.65
C ASP A 87 11.96 13.91 -10.90
N GLY A 88 11.98 13.91 -9.57
CA GLY A 88 11.17 14.80 -8.73
C GLY A 88 9.66 14.48 -8.77
N LYS A 89 9.28 13.31 -9.30
CA LYS A 89 7.89 12.84 -9.47
C LYS A 89 7.64 11.53 -8.71
N PRO A 90 7.71 11.54 -7.37
CA PRO A 90 7.78 10.34 -6.56
C PRO A 90 6.48 9.54 -6.58
N CYS A 91 6.64 8.22 -6.45
CA CYS A 91 5.57 7.29 -6.14
C CYS A 91 5.55 6.98 -4.64
N VAL A 92 4.47 7.33 -3.96
CA VAL A 92 4.23 6.93 -2.57
C VAL A 92 3.35 5.68 -2.54
N LEU A 93 3.83 4.63 -1.88
CA LEU A 93 3.08 3.39 -1.71
C LEU A 93 2.31 3.41 -0.39
N ILE A 94 1.04 3.06 -0.48
CA ILE A 94 0.10 3.00 0.62
C ILE A 94 -0.28 1.54 0.84
N LYS A 95 -0.11 1.08 2.08
CA LYS A 95 -0.41 -0.29 2.49
C LYS A 95 -1.58 -0.31 3.47
N LEU A 96 -2.53 -1.20 3.24
CA LEU A 96 -3.70 -1.40 4.09
C LEU A 96 -3.45 -2.50 5.11
N ASN A 97 -3.05 -2.15 6.34
CA ASN A 97 -2.76 -3.15 7.37
C ASN A 97 -4.02 -3.90 7.80
N ARG A 98 -4.01 -5.22 7.54
CA ARG A 98 -4.92 -6.23 8.05
C ARG A 98 -4.10 -7.34 8.71
N VAL A 99 -4.50 -7.75 9.91
CA VAL A 99 -3.85 -8.82 10.67
C VAL A 99 -3.94 -10.12 9.85
N ASN A 100 -2.78 -10.77 9.61
CA ASN A 100 -2.60 -12.10 9.02
C ASN A 100 -2.78 -12.28 7.49
N TYR A 101 -2.73 -11.22 6.67
CA TYR A 101 -2.86 -11.36 5.20
C TYR A 101 -1.84 -10.54 4.40
N SER A 102 -1.51 -11.02 3.20
CA SER A 102 -0.85 -10.22 2.17
C SER A 102 -1.83 -9.13 1.71
N GLN A 103 -1.45 -7.87 1.88
CA GLN A 103 -2.36 -6.74 1.68
C GLN A 103 -2.16 -6.14 0.29
N PRO A 104 -3.20 -5.68 -0.40
CA PRO A 104 -3.01 -4.92 -1.64
C PRO A 104 -2.25 -3.63 -1.35
N LEU A 105 -1.42 -3.22 -2.31
CA LEU A 105 -0.72 -1.95 -2.29
C LEU A 105 -1.33 -1.00 -3.30
N VAL A 106 -1.40 0.27 -2.94
CA VAL A 106 -1.77 1.35 -3.87
C VAL A 106 -0.56 2.26 -4.04
N ALA A 107 -0.25 2.64 -5.28
CA ALA A 107 0.76 3.66 -5.57
C ALA A 107 0.09 4.97 -5.95
N VAL A 108 0.53 6.06 -5.33
CA VAL A 108 0.14 7.42 -5.68
C VAL A 108 1.36 8.11 -6.29
N LYS A 109 1.30 8.45 -7.57
CA LYS A 109 2.36 9.19 -8.27
C LYS A 109 2.04 10.67 -8.25
N PHE A 110 2.99 11.47 -7.78
CA PHE A 110 2.89 12.92 -7.83
C PHE A 110 3.59 13.43 -9.09
N LEU A 111 2.84 14.09 -9.97
CA LEU A 111 3.34 14.54 -11.27
C LEU A 111 3.84 15.99 -11.24
N ASP A 112 3.15 16.84 -10.48
CA ASP A 112 3.35 18.29 -10.45
C ASP A 112 3.59 18.76 -9.02
N LEU A 113 4.86 18.73 -8.58
CA LEU A 113 5.27 19.19 -7.25
C LEU A 113 6.25 20.36 -7.37
N SER A 114 6.06 21.36 -6.52
CA SER A 114 7.01 22.46 -6.35
C SER A 114 8.16 22.04 -5.43
N PHE A 115 9.40 22.25 -5.87
CA PHE A 115 10.56 21.98 -5.04
C PHE A 115 10.62 22.91 -3.83
N ASN A 116 11.31 22.47 -2.77
CA ASN A 116 11.56 23.22 -1.54
C ASN A 116 10.29 23.71 -0.82
N THR A 117 9.14 23.08 -1.09
CA THR A 117 7.83 23.41 -0.52
C THR A 117 7.27 22.22 0.25
N ASP A 118 6.62 22.49 1.38
CA ASP A 118 5.97 21.49 2.22
C ASP A 118 4.51 21.28 1.79
N PHE A 119 4.18 20.06 1.36
CA PHE A 119 2.83 19.64 1.02
C PHE A 119 2.24 18.78 2.14
N ASN A 120 1.03 19.11 2.60
CA ASN A 120 0.27 18.26 3.51
C ASN A 120 -0.68 17.39 2.68
N VAL A 121 -0.36 16.10 2.56
CA VAL A 121 -1.14 15.16 1.77
C VAL A 121 -2.03 14.34 2.67
N GLU A 122 -3.32 14.26 2.33
CA GLU A 122 -4.29 13.39 2.98
C GLU A 122 -4.89 12.43 1.93
N CYS A 123 -4.69 11.13 2.10
CA CYS A 123 -5.32 10.10 1.29
C CYS A 123 -6.45 9.45 2.08
N LYS A 124 -7.66 9.41 1.50
CA LYS A 124 -8.86 8.81 2.09
C LYS A 124 -9.37 7.67 1.22
N ILE A 125 -9.83 6.60 1.86
CA ILE A 125 -10.59 5.55 1.18
C ILE A 125 -12.04 6.00 1.09
N ASN A 126 -12.58 6.08 -0.12
CA ASN A 126 -14.00 6.27 -0.33
C ASN A 126 -14.69 4.89 -0.41
N SER A 127 -15.70 4.66 0.42
CA SER A 127 -16.45 3.38 0.45
C SER A 127 -17.93 3.63 0.69
N SER A 128 -18.76 2.90 -0.06
CA SER A 128 -20.22 2.91 0.06
C SER A 128 -20.71 2.20 1.33
N THR A 129 -19.97 1.22 1.82
CA THR A 129 -20.16 0.69 3.17
C THR A 129 -19.50 1.68 4.14
N GLN A 130 -20.33 2.39 4.92
CA GLN A 130 -19.88 3.26 5.99
C GLN A 130 -18.99 2.45 6.94
N PHE A 131 -17.67 2.55 6.77
CA PHE A 131 -16.75 2.26 7.86
C PHE A 131 -17.22 3.14 9.02
N LYS A 132 -17.63 2.56 10.14
CA LYS A 132 -17.79 3.31 11.38
C LYS A 132 -16.39 3.76 11.79
N ILE A 133 -15.91 4.84 11.16
CA ILE A 133 -14.71 5.56 11.54
C ILE A 133 -15.07 6.14 12.90
N SER A 134 -14.84 5.34 13.95
CA SER A 134 -14.86 5.83 15.31
C SER A 134 -13.92 7.03 15.34
N GLU A 135 -14.39 8.20 15.77
CA GLU A 135 -13.56 9.40 15.91
C GLU A 135 -12.32 9.17 16.81
N ARG A 136 -12.29 8.06 17.56
CA ARG A 136 -11.12 7.61 18.32
C ARG A 136 -9.99 7.04 17.46
N ASP A 137 -10.27 6.50 16.27
CA ASP A 137 -9.26 5.90 15.38
C ASP A 137 -8.95 6.82 14.20
N LYS A 138 -8.06 7.79 14.44
CA LYS A 138 -7.68 8.84 13.47
C LYS A 138 -7.01 8.33 12.17
N PHE A 139 -6.65 7.04 12.12
CA PHE A 139 -6.00 6.37 10.99
C PHE A 139 -6.87 5.29 10.31
N ALA A 140 -8.12 5.11 10.75
CA ALA A 140 -9.05 4.23 10.08
C ALA A 140 -9.51 4.88 8.77
N GLY A 141 -9.15 4.28 7.64
CA GLY A 141 -9.61 4.72 6.32
C GLY A 141 -8.94 6.00 5.77
N ARG A 142 -7.99 6.61 6.47
CA ARG A 142 -7.20 7.76 5.98
C ARG A 142 -5.75 7.74 6.42
N VAL A 143 -4.88 8.36 5.65
CA VAL A 143 -3.48 8.59 6.01
C VAL A 143 -3.07 10.00 5.66
N ILE A 144 -2.42 10.68 6.60
CA ILE A 144 -1.94 12.05 6.46
C ILE A 144 -0.43 12.03 6.59
N PHE A 145 0.28 12.66 5.65
CA PHE A 145 1.73 12.80 5.70
C PHE A 145 2.18 14.13 5.08
N LYS A 146 3.36 14.58 5.49
CA LYS A 146 4.03 15.74 4.88
C LYS A 146 5.00 15.26 3.80
N LEU A 147 4.96 15.91 2.65
CA LEU A 147 5.83 15.64 1.51
C LEU A 147 6.58 16.92 1.16
N ARG A 148 7.91 16.82 1.07
CA ARG A 148 8.77 17.90 0.60
C ARG A 148 9.88 17.30 -0.26
N ILE A 149 10.06 17.84 -1.46
CA ILE A 149 11.17 17.46 -2.36
C ILE A 149 12.11 18.65 -2.43
N ASN A 150 13.34 18.47 -1.98
CA ASN A 150 14.35 19.51 -2.07
C ASN A 150 15.07 19.42 -3.42
N LYS A 151 15.35 20.58 -4.01
CA LYS A 151 16.22 20.71 -5.18
C LYS A 151 17.33 21.68 -4.77
N GLU A 152 18.57 21.23 -4.87
CA GLU A 152 19.77 22.05 -4.66
C GLU A 152 19.82 23.20 -5.65
#